data_AF-A0A5E7JG76-F1
#
_entry.id   AF-A0A5E7JG76-F1
#
_cell.length_a   1.000
_cell.length_b   1.000
_cell.length_c   1.000
_cell.angle_alpha   90.00
_cell.angle_beta   90.00
_cell.angle_gamma   90.00
#
_symmetry.space_group_name_H-M   'P 1'
#
loop_
_entity.id
_entity.type
_entity.pdbx_description
1 polymer ?
#
loop_
_entity_poly.entity_id
_entity_poly.type
_entity_poly.pdbx_seq_one_letter_code
_entity_poly.pdbx_strand_id
1 'polypeptide(L)' 'MAGKKYFWVTFCPPNRRSYDDDNLLARFKAGRDGVADGLGIDDKNFVTTINIGAPVTGGAVRVHIRDYPIVEPVAVTE' A
#
# COMPACT_ATOMS: atom_id res chain seq x y z
N MET A 1 -17.68 12.17 8.31
CA MET A 1 -17.54 11.72 6.91
C MET A 1 -16.11 11.29 6.72
N ALA A 2 -15.82 9.99 6.71
CA ALA A 2 -14.46 9.50 6.48
C ALA A 2 -14.14 9.65 4.99
N GLY A 3 -13.22 10.56 4.65
CA GLY A 3 -12.67 10.65 3.30
C GLY A 3 -12.00 9.33 2.91
N LYS A 4 -12.06 8.96 1.63
CA LYS A 4 -11.32 7.79 1.13
C LYS A 4 -9.82 8.01 1.39
N LYS A 5 -9.05 6.93 1.43
CA LYS A 5 -7.58 7.00 1.49
C LYS A 5 -7.01 6.17 0.35
N TYR A 6 -5.98 6.69 -0.31
CA TYR A 6 -5.20 5.89 -1.23
C TYR A 6 -4.21 5.04 -0.47
N PHE A 7 -4.15 3.76 -0.83
CA PHE A 7 -3.36 2.75 -0.17
C PHE A 7 -2.53 2.00 -1.19
N TRP A 8 -1.28 2.43 -1.39
CA TRP A 8 -0.34 1.77 -2.29
C TRP A 8 0.51 0.77 -1.54
N VAL A 9 0.52 -0.46 -2.01
CA VAL A 9 1.32 -1.55 -1.47
C VAL A 9 2.27 -2.01 -2.55
N THR A 10 3.57 -1.81 -2.33
CA THR A 10 4.62 -2.29 -3.22
C THR A 10 5.32 -3.48 -2.59
N PHE A 11 5.20 -4.63 -3.23
CA PHE A 11 5.89 -5.85 -2.84
C PHE A 11 7.26 -5.92 -3.49
N CYS A 12 8.30 -5.95 -2.66
CA CYS A 12 9.68 -6.13 -3.08
C CYS A 12 10.14 -7.54 -2.69
N PRO A 13 10.18 -8.49 -3.64
CA PRO A 13 10.53 -9.88 -3.31
C PRO A 13 12.00 -10.02 -2.87
N PRO A 14 12.33 -10.99 -1.99
CA PRO A 14 13.71 -11.22 -1.52
C PRO A 14 14.65 -11.78 -2.58
N ASN A 15 14.11 -12.36 -3.64
CA ASN A 15 14.87 -12.99 -4.73
C ASN A 15 14.06 -12.87 -6.03
N ARG A 16 14.71 -13.04 -7.19
CA ARG A 16 14.10 -13.02 -8.54
C ARG A 16 13.23 -14.24 -8.85
N ARG A 17 12.82 -15.00 -7.83
CA ARG A 17 11.84 -16.07 -8.04
C ARG A 17 10.51 -15.42 -8.44
N SER A 18 9.85 -16.03 -9.40
CA SER A 18 8.48 -15.67 -9.73
C SER A 18 7.63 -16.04 -8.52
N TYR A 19 7.15 -15.03 -7.80
CA TYR A 19 6.19 -15.22 -6.74
C TYR A 19 4.80 -15.04 -7.35
N ASP A 20 3.88 -15.90 -6.95
CA ASP A 20 2.49 -15.82 -7.35
C ASP A 20 1.82 -14.63 -6.63
N ASP A 21 1.22 -13.73 -7.39
CA ASP A 21 0.68 -12.45 -6.92
C ASP A 21 -0.42 -12.66 -5.86
N ASP A 22 -1.23 -13.70 -6.02
CA ASP A 22 -2.31 -14.06 -5.11
C ASP A 22 -1.79 -14.49 -3.74
N ASN A 23 -0.64 -15.19 -3.71
CA ASN A 23 -0.03 -15.66 -2.47
C ASN A 23 0.59 -14.49 -1.68
N LEU A 24 1.13 -13.48 -2.38
CA LEU A 24 1.59 -12.24 -1.75
C LEU A 24 0.44 -11.44 -1.16
N LEU A 25 -0.65 -11.29 -1.91
CA LEU A 25 -1.82 -10.57 -1.44
C LEU A 25 -2.47 -11.26 -0.22
N ALA A 26 -2.59 -12.59 -0.26
CA ALA A 26 -3.13 -13.38 0.86
C ALA A 26 -2.31 -13.18 2.15
N ARG A 27 -0.97 -13.19 2.05
CA ARG A 27 -0.08 -12.96 3.19
C ARG A 27 -0.16 -11.54 3.73
N PHE A 28 -0.43 -10.57 2.86
CA PHE A 28 -0.52 -9.16 3.23
C PHE A 28 -1.90 -8.76 3.78
N LYS A 29 -2.91 -9.63 3.71
CA LYS A 29 -4.25 -9.36 4.28
C LYS A 29 -4.18 -8.93 5.75
N ALA A 30 -3.36 -9.61 6.55
CA ALA A 30 -3.12 -9.24 7.95
C ALA A 30 -2.42 -7.89 8.10
N GLY A 31 -1.52 -7.55 7.17
CA GLY A 31 -0.84 -6.25 7.15
C GLY A 31 -1.81 -5.10 6.83
N ARG A 32 -2.74 -5.29 5.89
CA ARG A 32 -3.79 -4.32 5.60
C ARG A 32 -4.69 -4.09 6.81
N ASP A 33 -5.09 -5.16 7.49
CA ASP A 33 -5.97 -5.10 8.66
C ASP A 33 -5.30 -4.34 9.81
N GLY A 34 -4.03 -4.63 10.09
CA GLY A 34 -3.26 -3.91 11.10
C GLY A 34 -3.04 -2.42 10.78
N VAL A 35 -2.90 -2.07 9.50
CA VAL A 35 -2.78 -0.66 9.10
C VAL A 35 -4.13 0.08 9.19
N ALA A 36 -5.23 -0.60 8.88
CA ALA A 36 -6.58 -0.06 9.06
C ALA A 36 -6.87 0.23 10.53
N ASP A 37 -6.57 -0.74 11.41
CA ASP A 37 -6.72 -0.61 12.85
C ASP A 37 -5.84 0.51 13.43
N GLY A 38 -4.56 0.56 13.03
CA GLY A 38 -3.63 1.61 13.47
C GLY A 38 -4.00 3.03 13.00
N LEU A 39 -4.74 3.15 11.89
CA LEU A 39 -5.25 4.45 11.41
C LEU A 39 -6.64 4.80 11.96
N GLY A 40 -7.36 3.84 12.57
CA GLY A 40 -8.74 4.02 12.99
C GLY A 40 -9.70 4.27 11.82
N ILE A 41 -9.41 3.72 10.64
CA ILE A 41 -10.22 3.90 9.42
C ILE A 41 -10.77 2.55 8.98
N ASP A 42 -12.07 2.52 8.63
CA ASP A 42 -12.68 1.35 8.00
C ASP A 42 -11.97 0.97 6.69
N ASP A 43 -11.62 -0.30 6.55
CA ASP A 43 -10.90 -0.87 5.41
C ASP A 43 -11.59 -0.65 4.05
N LYS A 44 -12.92 -0.49 4.08
CA LYS A 44 -13.79 -0.16 2.93
C LYS A 44 -13.48 1.20 2.27
N ASN A 45 -12.81 2.10 3.00
CA ASN A 45 -12.46 3.43 2.51
C ASN A 45 -11.09 3.46 1.82
N PHE A 46 -10.33 2.35 1.84
CA PHE A 46 -9.05 2.25 1.15
C PHE A 46 -9.22 1.94 -0.33
N VAL A 47 -8.78 2.86 -1.17
CA VAL A 47 -8.52 2.60 -2.59
C VAL A 47 -7.16 1.93 -2.66
N THR A 48 -7.16 0.60 -2.70
CA THR A 48 -5.93 -0.21 -2.66
C THR A 48 -5.36 -0.39 -4.05
N THR A 49 -4.06 -0.12 -4.20
CA THR A 49 -3.30 -0.38 -5.42
C THR A 49 -2.09 -1.23 -5.07
N ILE A 50 -1.92 -2.32 -5.78
CA ILE A 50 -0.83 -3.28 -5.55
C ILE A 50 0.17 -3.15 -6.68
N ASN A 51 1.45 -3.06 -6.33
CA ASN A 51 2.56 -3.05 -7.26
C ASN A 51 3.62 -4.07 -6.85
N ILE A 52 4.37 -4.56 -7.82
CA ILE A 52 5.52 -5.42 -7.58
C ILE A 52 6.75 -4.64 -8.01
N GLY A 53 7.58 -4.33 -7.03
CA GLY A 53 8.80 -3.56 -7.23
C GLY A 53 9.99 -4.45 -7.53
N ALA A 54 11.15 -3.81 -7.68
CA ALA A 54 12.41 -4.51 -7.78
C ALA A 54 12.66 -5.38 -6.52
N PRO A 55 13.36 -6.53 -6.68
CA PRO A 55 13.74 -7.36 -5.55
C PRO A 55 14.69 -6.62 -4.61
N VAL A 56 14.51 -6.82 -3.31
CA VAL A 56 15.33 -6.20 -2.26
C VAL A 56 15.81 -7.31 -1.33
N THR A 57 17.09 -7.30 -0.94
CA THR A 57 17.66 -8.29 -0.03
C THR A 57 16.83 -8.41 1.25
N GLY A 58 16.40 -9.62 1.60
CA GLY A 58 15.54 -9.90 2.76
C GLY A 58 14.04 -9.72 2.51
N GLY A 59 13.65 -9.14 1.37
CA GLY A 59 12.26 -8.88 1.02
C GLY A 59 11.69 -7.70 1.82
N ALA A 60 10.79 -6.95 1.21
CA ALA A 60 10.13 -5.84 1.87
C ALA A 60 8.72 -5.64 1.33
N VAL A 61 7.84 -5.14 2.18
CA VAL A 61 6.55 -4.60 1.75
C VAL A 61 6.55 -3.12 2.08
N ARG A 62 6.40 -2.28 1.07
CA ARG A 62 6.34 -0.83 1.23
C ARG A 62 4.89 -0.39 1.13
N VAL A 63 4.41 0.27 2.17
CA VAL A 63 3.04 0.79 2.23
C VAL A 63 3.10 2.31 2.20
N HIS A 64 2.38 2.91 1.25
CA HIS A 64 2.23 4.35 1.12
C HIS A 64 0.75 4.71 1.24
N ILE A 65 0.44 5.62 2.16
CA ILE A 65 -0.93 6.02 2.49
C ILE A 65 -1.04 7.51 2.23
N ARG A 66 -2.07 7.92 1.48
CA ARG A 66 -2.37 9.32 1.20
C ARG A 66 -3.86 9.59 1.35
N ASP A 67 -4.18 10.85 1.63
CA ASP A 67 -5.54 11.37 1.62
C ASP A 67 -6.16 11.31 0.21
N TYR A 68 -7.46 11.00 0.13
CA TYR A 68 -8.26 11.13 -1.09
C TYR A 68 -9.17 12.37 -0.99
N PRO A 69 -9.31 13.16 -2.07
CA PRO A 69 -8.58 13.04 -3.33
C PRO A 69 -7.10 13.35 -3.12
N ILE A 70 -6.22 12.79 -3.97
CA ILE A 70 -4.82 13.22 -4.00
C ILE A 70 -4.86 14.65 -4.50
N VAL A 71 -4.89 15.60 -3.58
CA VAL A 71 -4.54 16.98 -3.89
C VAL A 71 -3.05 16.94 -4.18
N GLU A 72 -2.69 16.98 -5.46
CA GLU A 72 -1.31 17.27 -5.84
C GLU A 72 -0.92 18.55 -5.08
N PRO A 73 0.26 18.59 -4.44
CA PRO A 73 0.71 19.82 -3.84
C PRO A 73 0.76 20.84 -4.98
N VAL A 74 -0.11 21.84 -4.92
CA VAL A 74 0.01 23.03 -5.77
C VAL A 74 1.43 23.50 -5.54
N ALA A 75 2.28 23.36 -6.56
CA ALA A 75 3.62 23.90 -6.52
C ALA A 75 3.45 25.40 -6.23
N VAL A 76 3.72 25.78 -4.99
CA VAL A 76 3.82 27.18 -4.60
C VAL A 76 5.08 27.69 -5.27
N THR A 77 4.92 28.18 -6.50
CA THR A 77 5.90 29.03 -7.16
C THR A 77 5.85 30.35 -6.40
N GLU A 78 6.80 30.54 -5.48
CA GLU A 78 7.21 31.89 -5.03
C GLU A 78 7.95 32.62 -6.15
#